data_AF-A0A7J9L6W8-F1
#
_entry.id   AF-A0A7J9L6W8-F1
#
_cell.length_a   1.000
_cell.length_b   1.000
_cell.length_c   1.000
_cell.angle_alpha   90.00
_cell.angle_beta   90.00
_cell.angle_gamma   90.00
#
_symmetry.space_group_name_H-M   'P 1'
#
loop_
_entity.id
_entity.type
_entity.pdbx_description
1 polymer ?
#
loop_
_entity_poly.entity_id
_entity_poly.type
_entity_poly.pdbx_seq_one_letter_code
_entity_poly.pdbx_strand_id
1 'polypeptide(L)'
;MNECEFIRDHISQFITLLNYLNNVEVKIDDEDQVMLLLCSLPPSYKSFRETLIYGRDKLSFDDVKGHLLSKKKLDNEFGSDSKANRKASILVASKKRDKMCRYCKKLGHVKAYCYKL
;
A
#
# COMPACT_ATOMS: atom_id res chain seq x y z
N MET A 1 12.86 -15.26 -11.35
CA MET A 1 11.51 -14.65 -11.26
C MET A 1 11.52 -13.73 -10.06
N ASN A 2 11.07 -12.49 -10.23
CA ASN A 2 10.95 -11.56 -9.12
C ASN A 2 9.71 -11.92 -8.30
N GLU A 3 9.83 -12.05 -6.99
CA GLU A 3 8.72 -12.34 -6.07
C GLU A 3 7.57 -11.31 -6.22
N CYS A 4 7.91 -10.08 -6.61
CA CYS A 4 7.00 -8.99 -6.94
C CYS A 4 6.16 -9.21 -8.22
N GLU A 5 6.68 -9.98 -9.16
CA GLU A 5 5.96 -10.35 -10.38
C GLU A 5 4.97 -11.46 -10.07
N PHE A 6 5.43 -12.45 -9.31
CA PHE A 6 4.60 -13.56 -8.82
C PHE A 6 3.38 -13.06 -8.04
N ILE A 7 3.52 -12.09 -7.13
CA ILE A 7 2.38 -11.60 -6.34
C ILE A 7 1.35 -10.86 -7.19
N ARG A 8 1.77 -10.13 -8.23
CA ARG A 8 0.85 -9.42 -9.13
C ARG A 8 0.04 -10.39 -9.97
N ASP A 9 0.69 -11.44 -10.44
CA ASP A 9 0.05 -12.51 -11.21
C ASP A 9 -0.91 -13.28 -10.31
N HIS A 10 -0.50 -13.60 -9.08
CA HIS A 10 -1.36 -14.23 -8.07
C HIS A 10 -2.63 -13.41 -7.81
N ILE A 11 -2.51 -12.10 -7.54
CA ILE A 11 -3.67 -11.23 -7.30
C ILE A 11 -4.58 -11.19 -8.53
N SER A 12 -4.01 -11.13 -9.73
CA SER A 12 -4.79 -11.09 -10.98
C SER A 12 -5.57 -12.39 -11.21
N GLN A 13 -4.93 -13.54 -10.97
CA GLN A 13 -5.59 -14.85 -11.03
C GLN A 13 -6.70 -14.96 -9.98
N PHE A 14 -6.45 -14.48 -8.75
CA PHE A 14 -7.45 -14.47 -7.68
C PHE A 14 -8.69 -13.64 -8.05
N ILE A 15 -8.52 -12.43 -8.58
CA ILE A 15 -9.63 -11.59 -9.06
C ILE A 15 -10.41 -12.28 -10.19
N THR A 16 -9.69 -12.95 -11.09
CA THR A 16 -10.31 -13.69 -12.18
C THR A 16 -11.18 -14.84 -11.64
N LEU A 17 -10.70 -15.57 -10.63
CA LEU A 17 -11.49 -16.60 -9.94
C LEU A 17 -12.75 -16.02 -9.29
N LEU A 18 -12.63 -14.90 -8.56
CA LEU A 18 -13.78 -14.22 -7.95
C LEU A 18 -14.83 -13.83 -9.01
N ASN A 19 -14.39 -13.33 -10.16
CA ASN A 19 -15.28 -12.99 -11.26
C ASN A 19 -15.98 -14.23 -11.83
N TYR A 20 -15.26 -15.36 -11.99
CA TYR A 20 -15.88 -16.61 -12.43
C TYR A 20 -16.96 -17.09 -11.45
N LEU A 21 -16.68 -17.02 -10.14
CA LEU A 21 -17.67 -17.38 -9.11
C LEU A 21 -18.88 -16.45 -9.16
N ASN A 22 -18.65 -15.14 -9.28
CA ASN A 22 -19.74 -14.18 -9.39
C ASN A 22 -20.59 -14.38 -10.66
N ASN A 23 -20.00 -14.82 -11.77
CA ASN A 23 -20.72 -15.14 -13.01
C ASN A 23 -21.66 -16.35 -12.87
N VAL A 24 -21.38 -17.28 -11.96
CA VAL A 24 -22.28 -18.39 -11.61
C VAL A 24 -23.13 -18.07 -10.37
N GLU A 25 -23.31 -16.78 -10.09
CA GLU A 25 -24.10 -16.23 -8.97
C GLU A 25 -23.60 -16.61 -7.57
N VAL A 26 -22.35 -17.10 -7.46
CA VAL A 26 -21.69 -17.34 -6.18
C VAL A 26 -20.98 -16.05 -5.75
N LYS A 27 -21.57 -15.36 -4.79
CA LYS A 27 -20.99 -14.16 -4.18
C LYS A 27 -20.20 -14.52 -2.94
N ILE A 28 -18.96 -14.06 -2.89
CA ILE A 28 -18.12 -14.13 -1.70
C ILE A 28 -18.09 -12.73 -1.10
N ASP A 29 -18.41 -12.61 0.19
CA ASP A 29 -18.35 -11.34 0.89
C ASP A 29 -16.92 -10.79 0.96
N ASP A 30 -16.79 -9.46 1.03
CA ASP A 30 -15.49 -8.76 0.99
C ASP A 30 -14.51 -9.25 2.09
N GLU A 31 -15.04 -9.55 3.28
CA GLU A 31 -14.26 -10.09 4.40
C GLU A 31 -13.68 -11.49 4.08
N ASP A 32 -14.49 -12.35 3.47
CA ASP A 32 -14.06 -13.69 3.06
C ASP A 32 -13.07 -13.60 1.89
N GLN A 33 -13.27 -12.67 0.95
CA GLN A 33 -12.30 -12.43 -0.13
C GLN A 33 -10.94 -12.01 0.42
N VAL A 34 -10.92 -11.15 1.45
CA VAL A 34 -9.69 -10.75 2.15
C VAL A 34 -9.02 -11.95 2.82
N MET A 35 -9.77 -12.74 3.58
CA MET A 35 -9.21 -13.92 4.27
C MET A 35 -8.66 -14.96 3.30
N LEU A 36 -9.38 -15.26 2.23
CA LEU A 36 -8.95 -16.18 1.18
C LEU A 36 -7.68 -15.70 0.48
N LEU A 37 -7.59 -14.39 0.17
CA LEU A 37 -6.38 -13.81 -0.41
C LEU A 37 -5.20 -13.91 0.55
N LEU A 38 -5.37 -13.58 1.83
CA LEU A 38 -4.29 -13.64 2.83
C LEU A 38 -3.80 -15.06 3.10
N CYS A 39 -4.69 -16.05 3.08
CA CYS A 39 -4.36 -17.46 3.26
C CYS A 39 -3.59 -18.05 2.07
N SER A 40 -3.81 -17.52 0.87
CA SER A 40 -3.12 -17.98 -0.36
C SER A 40 -1.74 -17.33 -0.59
N LEU A 41 -1.38 -16.32 0.21
CA LEU A 41 -0.08 -15.67 0.08
C LEU A 41 1.10 -16.59 0.45
N PRO A 42 2.26 -16.42 -0.22
CA PRO A 42 3.48 -17.14 0.14
C PRO A 42 3.93 -16.87 1.59
N PRO A 43 4.73 -17.78 2.19
CA PRO A 43 5.23 -17.63 3.56
C PRO A 43 6.02 -16.34 3.82
N SER A 44 6.66 -15.75 2.81
CA SER A 44 7.37 -14.47 2.87
C SER A 44 6.48 -13.26 3.22
N TYR A 45 5.16 -13.40 3.04
CA TYR A 45 4.17 -12.40 3.43
C TYR A 45 3.55 -12.67 4.81
N LYS A 46 4.11 -13.59 5.61
CA LYS A 46 3.59 -13.92 6.94
C LYS A 46 3.43 -12.69 7.84
N SER A 47 4.45 -11.86 7.96
CA SER A 47 4.39 -10.64 8.79
C SER A 47 3.37 -9.63 8.26
N PHE A 48 3.18 -9.57 6.94
CA PHE A 48 2.16 -8.75 6.31
C PHE A 48 0.76 -9.23 6.68
N ARG A 49 0.51 -10.55 6.58
CA ARG A 49 -0.73 -11.19 7.00
C ARG A 49 -1.03 -10.94 8.47
N GLU A 50 -0.07 -11.17 9.36
CA GLU A 50 -0.24 -10.92 10.80
C GLU A 50 -0.55 -9.46 11.10
N THR A 51 0.15 -8.51 10.46
CA THR A 51 -0.10 -7.08 10.66
C THR A 51 -1.50 -6.67 10.21
N LEU A 52 -2.02 -7.25 9.14
CA LEU A 52 -3.37 -6.95 8.67
C LEU A 52 -4.45 -7.57 9.56
N ILE A 53 -4.29 -8.85 9.94
CA ILE A 53 -5.26 -9.55 10.79
C ILE A 53 -5.35 -8.91 12.19
N TYR A 54 -4.22 -8.55 12.79
CA TYR A 54 -4.18 -8.05 14.16
C TYR A 54 -4.12 -6.53 14.28
N GLY A 55 -3.88 -5.80 13.18
CA GLY A 55 -3.63 -4.36 13.20
C GLY A 55 -4.83 -3.48 12.84
N ARG A 56 -5.95 -4.05 12.37
CA ARG A 56 -7.14 -3.29 11.94
C ARG A 56 -8.44 -4.05 12.22
N ASP A 57 -9.45 -3.31 12.68
CA ASP A 57 -10.79 -3.86 12.94
C ASP A 57 -11.62 -4.07 11.65
N LYS A 58 -11.30 -3.33 10.57
CA LYS A 58 -11.94 -3.46 9.25
C LYS A 58 -10.91 -3.38 8.14
N LEU A 59 -11.00 -4.31 7.20
CA LEU A 59 -10.12 -4.43 6.05
C LEU A 59 -10.95 -4.82 4.83
N SER A 60 -10.84 -4.02 3.78
CA SER A 60 -11.47 -4.32 2.50
C SER A 60 -10.50 -4.98 1.52
N PHE A 61 -11.03 -5.73 0.55
CA PHE A 61 -10.22 -6.37 -0.48
C PHE A 61 -9.35 -5.37 -1.25
N ASP A 62 -9.89 -4.20 -1.58
CA ASP A 62 -9.15 -3.14 -2.27
C ASP A 62 -8.00 -2.56 -1.43
N ASP A 63 -8.19 -2.46 -0.10
CA ASP A 63 -7.11 -2.03 0.80
C ASP A 63 -5.97 -3.05 0.78
N VAL A 64 -6.27 -4.34 0.95
CA VAL A 64 -5.25 -5.42 0.95
C VAL A 64 -4.49 -5.45 -0.36
N LYS A 65 -5.22 -5.38 -1.48
CA LYS A 65 -4.65 -5.30 -2.83
C LYS A 65 -3.73 -4.09 -2.97
N GLY A 66 -4.17 -2.91 -2.52
CA GLY A 66 -3.37 -1.70 -2.51
C GLY A 66 -2.07 -1.86 -1.72
N HIS A 67 -2.14 -2.45 -0.53
CA HIS A 67 -0.97 -2.71 0.32
C HIS A 67 0.01 -3.72 -0.31
N LEU A 68 -0.50 -4.82 -0.88
CA LEU A 68 0.31 -5.83 -1.56
C LEU A 68 1.03 -5.26 -2.78
N LEU A 69 0.33 -4.46 -3.58
CA LEU A 69 0.88 -3.82 -4.78
C LEU A 69 1.81 -2.64 -4.45
N SER A 70 1.63 -2.01 -3.30
CA SER A 70 2.43 -0.87 -2.83
C SER A 70 3.76 -1.27 -2.17
N LYS A 71 3.91 -2.55 -1.75
CA LYS A 71 5.21 -3.11 -1.28
C LYS A 71 6.36 -2.90 -2.30
N LYS A 72 6.04 -2.57 -3.55
CA LYS A 72 6.92 -2.05 -4.62
C LYS A 72 7.95 -0.97 -4.22
N LYS A 73 7.74 -0.21 -3.14
CA LYS A 73 8.63 0.92 -2.79
C LYS A 73 9.67 0.65 -1.71
N LEU A 74 9.58 -0.43 -0.94
CA LEU A 74 10.55 -0.65 0.14
C LEU A 74 11.69 -1.59 -0.27
N ASP A 75 11.42 -2.63 -1.05
CA ASP A 75 12.48 -3.60 -1.42
C ASP A 75 13.36 -3.13 -2.61
N ASN A 76 12.93 -2.11 -3.36
CA ASN A 76 13.73 -1.51 -4.44
C ASN A 76 14.58 -0.30 -3.99
N GLU A 77 14.44 0.15 -2.73
CA GLU A 77 15.26 1.20 -2.11
C GLU A 77 16.12 0.69 -0.93
N PHE A 78 16.05 -0.60 -0.58
CA PHE A 78 16.85 -1.20 0.51
C PHE A 78 17.97 -2.14 0.03
N GLY A 79 18.48 -1.90 -1.18
CA GLY A 79 19.83 -2.31 -1.53
C GLY A 79 20.82 -1.29 -0.97
N SER A 80 21.66 -1.73 -0.01
CA SER A 80 22.83 -1.08 0.57
C SER A 80 22.64 0.00 1.66
N ASP A 81 22.87 -0.46 2.89
CA ASP A 81 23.65 0.15 3.96
C ASP A 81 23.17 1.38 4.76
N SER A 82 23.09 1.10 6.06
CA SER A 82 23.45 1.97 7.19
C SER A 82 22.43 3.00 7.73
N LYS A 83 21.96 2.64 8.93
CA LYS A 83 21.66 3.48 10.09
C LYS A 83 20.39 4.34 10.08
N ALA A 84 19.72 4.22 11.23
CA ALA A 84 18.95 5.23 11.94
C ALA A 84 17.41 5.27 11.72
N ASN A 85 16.76 4.71 12.74
CA ASN A 85 15.75 5.36 13.56
C ASN A 85 14.29 5.39 13.07
N ARG A 86 13.46 4.79 13.94
CA ARG A 86 12.00 4.79 13.95
C ARG A 86 11.44 6.19 13.71
N LYS A 87 10.48 6.34 12.79
CA LYS A 87 9.22 7.08 12.99
C LYS A 87 8.16 6.62 11.99
N ALA A 88 7.01 6.22 12.53
CA ALA A 88 5.75 6.09 11.80
C ALA A 88 5.42 7.40 11.06
N SER A 89 5.01 7.31 9.80
CA SER A 89 4.38 8.42 9.08
C SER A 89 3.44 7.86 8.02
N ILE A 90 2.15 7.96 8.33
CA ILE A 90 1.00 7.81 7.44
C ILE A 90 1.20 8.74 6.23
N LEU A 91 1.29 8.19 5.02
CA LEU A 91 1.39 8.96 3.78
C LEU A 91 0.04 8.99 3.07
N VAL A 92 -0.75 9.99 3.45
CA VAL A 92 -1.88 10.51 2.67
C VAL A 92 -1.42 11.01 1.29
N ALA A 93 -2.25 10.76 0.28
CA ALA A 93 -2.09 11.13 -1.11
C ALA A 93 -1.48 12.54 -1.31
N SER A 94 -0.34 12.61 -2.00
CA SER A 94 0.29 13.88 -2.37
C SER A 94 -0.34 14.45 -3.64
N LYS A 95 -1.54 15.03 -3.49
CA LYS A 95 -1.97 16.13 -4.36
C LYS A 95 -0.89 17.21 -4.23
N LYS A 96 -0.27 17.66 -5.33
CA LYS A 96 0.71 18.77 -5.32
C LYS A 96 0.09 19.96 -4.59
N ARG A 97 0.41 20.12 -3.31
CA ARG A 97 0.05 21.31 -2.54
C ARG A 97 1.16 22.31 -2.79
N ASP A 98 0.84 23.35 -3.54
CA ASP A 98 1.72 24.51 -3.65
C ASP A 98 2.13 24.92 -2.24
N LYS A 99 3.43 24.82 -1.94
CA LYS A 99 3.93 25.10 -0.60
C LYS A 99 3.73 26.59 -0.34
N MET A 100 2.96 26.94 0.69
CA MET A 100 2.75 28.32 1.13
C MET A 100 3.91 28.76 2.03
N CYS A 101 4.48 29.92 1.72
CA CYS A 101 5.53 30.54 2.51
C CYS A 101 4.94 31.08 3.84
N ARG A 102 5.48 30.62 4.98
CA ARG A 102 5.01 31.05 6.31
C ARG A 102 5.33 32.50 6.66
N TYR A 103 6.20 33.16 5.88
CA TYR A 103 6.57 34.56 6.08
C TYR A 103 5.68 35.49 5.25
N CYS A 104 5.66 35.33 3.92
CA CYS A 104 4.90 36.21 3.02
C CYS A 104 3.48 35.72 2.67
N LYS A 105 3.09 34.53 3.14
CA LYS A 105 1.80 33.87 2.90
C LYS A 105 1.47 33.63 1.41
N LYS A 106 2.47 33.67 0.52
CA LYS A 106 2.31 33.34 -0.91
C LYS A 106 2.61 31.88 -1.20
N LEU A 107 1.92 31.31 -2.18
CA LEU A 107 2.12 29.95 -2.68
C LEU A 107 3.34 29.88 -3.62
N GLY A 108 3.90 28.68 -3.78
CA GLY A 108 4.98 28.38 -4.73
C GLY A 108 6.40 28.33 -4.14
N HIS A 109 6.61 28.76 -2.90
CA HIS A 109 7.91 28.67 -2.22
C HIS A 109 7.73 28.57 -0.69
N VAL A 110 8.75 28.09 0.02
CA VAL A 110 8.77 28.05 1.50
C VAL A 110 9.58 29.21 2.06
N LYS A 111 9.47 29.46 3.39
CA LYS A 111 10.16 30.57 4.07
C LYS A 111 11.66 30.62 3.75
N ALA A 112 12.33 29.47 3.66
CA ALA A 112 13.77 29.39 3.34
C ALA A 112 14.16 30.01 1.98
N TYR A 113 13.20 30.15 1.06
CA TYR A 113 13.43 30.66 -0.30
C TYR A 113 12.51 31.86 -0.60
N CYS A 114 12.20 32.68 0.41
CA CYS A 114 11.35 33.85 0.24
C CYS A 114 12.16 35.07 -0.21
N TYR A 115 11.82 35.65 -1.35
CA TYR A 115 12.45 36.87 -1.90
C TYR A 115 12.17 38.16 -1.12
N LYS A 116 11.37 38.08 -0.05
CA LYS A 116 11.07 39.20 0.86
C LYS A 116 11.80 39.09 2.21
N LEU A 117 12.65 38.08 2.38
CA LEU A 117 13.58 38.01 3.51
C LEU A 117 14.66 39.08 3.37
#